data_AF-X0UBB0-F1
#
_entry.id   AF-X0UBB0-F1
#
_cell.length_a   1.000
_cell.length_b   1.000
_cell.length_c   1.000
_cell.angle_alpha   90.00
_cell.angle_beta   90.00
_cell.angle_gamma   90.00
#
_symmetry.space_group_name_H-M   'P 1'
#
loop_
_entity.id
_entity.type
_entity.pdbx_description
1 polymer ?
#
loop_
_entity_poly.entity_id
_entity_poly.type
_entity_poly.pdbx_seq_one_letter_code
_entity_poly.pdbx_strand_id
1 'polypeptide(L)'
;MFFSVNACTVKHYNIPTGKIPKIDTLAPEDEEYGKQLFEDLCDDQRLDSQNERHDQLVKVFDHLIKVANADHLPWQIHLFQNPDLVDVRAVHGNYIFVWSGFLDIVENEDEIAAVVACEIAHVLARHTFPVQFTLWSDIFFDVAEITTSIAIMQLSHGA
;
A
#
# COMPACT_ATOMS: atom_id res chain seq x y z
N MET A 1 -10.02 40.49 -6.13
CA MET A 1 -9.06 39.43 -5.79
C MET A 1 -9.54 38.17 -6.49
N PHE A 2 -8.96 37.84 -7.64
CA PHE A 2 -9.31 36.64 -8.41
C PHE A 2 -8.49 35.48 -7.84
N PHE A 3 -9.14 34.53 -7.18
CA PHE A 3 -8.53 33.24 -6.88
C PHE A 3 -8.61 32.40 -8.16
N SER A 4 -7.47 32.25 -8.85
CA SER A 4 -7.33 31.26 -9.92
C SER A 4 -7.04 29.93 -9.24
N VAL A 5 -8.03 29.04 -9.20
CA VAL A 5 -7.81 27.64 -8.83
C VAL A 5 -7.14 26.99 -10.04
N ASN A 6 -5.82 26.88 -10.02
CA ASN A 6 -5.11 26.01 -10.97
C ASN A 6 -5.41 24.57 -10.54
N ALA A 7 -6.47 23.99 -11.07
CA ALA A 7 -6.64 22.54 -11.08
C ALA A 7 -5.55 21.99 -12.01
N CYS A 8 -4.38 21.64 -11.47
CA CYS A 8 -3.45 20.76 -12.15
C CYS A 8 -4.22 19.48 -12.45
N THR A 9 -4.64 19.28 -13.69
CA THR A 9 -5.22 18.01 -14.13
C THR A 9 -4.19 16.92 -13.85
N VAL A 10 -4.40 16.16 -12.78
CA VAL A 10 -3.66 14.92 -12.54
C VAL A 10 -3.91 14.05 -13.77
N LYS A 11 -2.84 13.72 -14.48
CA LYS A 11 -2.93 12.96 -15.73
C LYS A 11 -3.34 11.53 -15.37
N HIS A 12 -4.63 11.23 -15.50
CA HIS A 12 -5.15 9.90 -15.22
C HIS A 12 -4.53 8.88 -16.18
N TYR A 13 -3.88 7.84 -15.64
CA TYR A 13 -3.27 6.80 -16.45
C TYR A 13 -4.32 5.71 -16.70
N ASN A 14 -4.91 5.69 -17.90
CA ASN A 14 -5.92 4.70 -18.22
C ASN A 14 -5.27 3.34 -18.50
N ILE A 15 -5.50 2.39 -17.61
CA ILE A 15 -4.99 1.01 -17.72
C ILE A 15 -6.09 0.16 -18.35
N PRO A 16 -5.85 -0.46 -19.53
CA PRO A 16 -6.82 -1.37 -20.13
C PRO A 16 -7.09 -2.58 -19.24
N THR A 17 -8.35 -3.02 -19.17
CA THR A 17 -8.73 -4.23 -18.44
C THR A 17 -7.88 -5.43 -18.86
N GLY A 18 -7.44 -6.23 -17.88
CA GLY A 18 -6.61 -7.42 -18.12
C GLY A 18 -5.14 -7.12 -18.41
N LYS A 19 -4.67 -5.89 -18.21
CA LYS A 19 -3.25 -5.55 -18.29
C LYS A 19 -2.68 -5.11 -16.94
N ILE A 20 -1.52 -5.65 -16.61
CA ILE A 20 -0.67 -5.15 -15.53
C ILE A 20 0.28 -4.12 -16.15
N PRO A 21 0.29 -2.85 -15.66
CA PRO A 21 1.23 -1.85 -16.13
C PRO A 21 2.68 -2.27 -15.86
N LYS A 22 3.59 -1.87 -16.75
CA LYS A 22 5.03 -2.08 -16.55
C LYS A 22 5.67 -0.76 -16.16
N ILE A 23 6.38 -0.79 -15.04
CA ILE A 23 7.24 0.31 -14.60
C ILE A 23 8.68 -0.14 -14.82
N ASP A 24 9.44 0.66 -15.57
CA ASP A 24 10.84 0.37 -15.87
C ASP A 24 11.79 1.21 -15.01
N THR A 25 11.35 2.38 -14.52
CA THR A 25 12.19 3.31 -13.76
C THR A 25 11.42 3.96 -12.61
N LEU A 26 11.99 3.89 -11.41
CA LEU A 26 11.57 4.67 -10.26
C LEU A 26 12.22 6.07 -10.33
N ALA A 27 11.44 7.13 -10.08
CA ALA A 27 12.00 8.47 -10.04
C ALA A 27 12.75 8.67 -8.70
N PRO A 28 13.93 9.31 -8.68
CA PRO A 28 14.67 9.54 -7.43
C PRO A 28 13.86 10.30 -6.36
N GLU A 29 12.96 11.18 -6.79
CA GLU A 29 12.05 11.92 -5.89
C GLU A 29 11.01 11.00 -5.24
N ASP A 30 10.48 10.02 -5.97
CA ASP A 30 9.53 9.03 -5.44
C ASP A 30 10.21 8.14 -4.38
N GLU A 31 11.46 7.73 -4.62
CA GLU A 31 12.27 6.92 -3.69
C GLU A 31 12.58 7.67 -2.40
N GLU A 32 13.02 8.93 -2.51
CA GLU A 32 13.33 9.78 -1.37
C GLU A 32 12.08 10.05 -0.51
N TYR A 33 10.92 10.28 -1.14
CA TYR A 33 9.66 10.45 -0.42
C TYR A 33 9.29 9.21 0.41
N GLY A 34 9.34 8.02 -0.20
CA GLY A 34 9.03 6.77 0.51
C GLY A 34 9.98 6.51 1.68
N LYS A 35 11.26 6.82 1.49
CA LYS A 35 12.29 6.73 2.53
C LYS A 35 12.04 7.68 3.70
N GLN A 36 11.76 8.96 3.43
CA GLN A 36 11.48 9.96 4.48
C GLN A 36 10.28 9.54 5.32
N LEU A 37 9.22 9.10 4.66
CA LEU A 37 8.02 8.63 5.34
C LEU A 37 8.26 7.36 6.17
N PHE A 38 9.10 6.45 5.68
CA PHE A 38 9.51 5.28 6.46
C PHE A 38 10.29 5.69 7.73
N GLU A 39 11.21 6.65 7.61
CA GLU A 39 11.96 7.21 8.75
C GLU A 39 10.99 7.85 9.76
N ASP A 40 10.07 8.70 9.31
CA ASP A 40 9.04 9.34 10.15
C ASP A 40 8.17 8.30 10.89
N LEU A 41 7.75 7.23 10.20
CA LEU A 41 6.97 6.16 10.82
C LEU A 41 7.76 5.38 11.87
N CYS A 42 9.07 5.21 11.68
CA CYS A 42 9.93 4.51 12.64
C CYS A 42 10.20 5.34 13.91
N ASP A 43 10.04 6.66 13.86
CA ASP A 43 10.14 7.52 15.04
C ASP A 43 8.95 7.29 16.01
N ASP A 44 7.75 7.05 15.46
CA ASP A 44 6.52 6.89 16.24
C ASP A 44 6.12 5.42 16.46
N GLN A 45 6.51 4.52 15.56
CA GLN A 45 6.04 3.13 15.54
C GLN A 45 7.20 2.13 15.46
N ARG A 46 7.00 0.98 16.10
CA ARG A 46 8.01 -0.09 16.13
C ARG A 46 7.80 -1.05 14.97
N LEU A 47 8.89 -1.47 14.33
CA LEU A 47 8.83 -2.55 13.34
C LEU A 47 8.60 -3.90 14.03
N ASP A 48 7.81 -4.75 13.38
CA ASP A 48 7.55 -6.13 13.77
C ASP A 48 8.16 -7.08 12.73
N SER A 49 9.48 -7.06 12.59
CA SER A 49 10.22 -7.69 11.49
C SER A 49 10.89 -9.03 11.83
N GLN A 50 10.61 -9.61 12.99
CA GLN A 50 11.28 -10.82 13.52
C GLN A 50 10.27 -11.82 14.07
N ASN A 51 9.23 -12.11 13.29
CA ASN A 51 8.18 -13.05 13.67
C ASN A 51 7.66 -13.82 12.43
N GLU A 52 6.98 -14.94 12.69
CA GLU A 52 6.44 -15.82 11.64
C GLU A 52 5.40 -15.13 10.74
N ARG A 53 4.62 -14.18 11.26
CA ARG A 53 3.61 -13.43 10.49
C ARG A 53 4.27 -12.50 9.48
N HIS A 54 5.39 -11.87 9.85
CA HIS A 54 6.21 -11.09 8.93
C HIS A 54 6.79 -11.98 7.82
N ASP A 55 7.32 -13.14 8.17
CA ASP A 55 7.88 -14.06 7.17
C ASP A 55 6.80 -14.56 6.19
N GLN A 56 5.59 -14.83 6.68
CA GLN A 56 4.43 -15.18 5.87
C GLN A 56 4.03 -14.03 4.94
N LEU A 57 3.96 -12.80 5.45
CA LEU A 57 3.67 -11.60 4.67
C LEU A 57 4.69 -11.40 3.54
N VAL A 58 5.98 -11.48 3.85
CA VAL A 58 7.07 -11.34 2.87
C VAL A 58 6.99 -12.44 1.81
N LYS A 59 6.75 -13.69 2.20
CA LYS A 59 6.57 -14.80 1.27
C LYS A 59 5.41 -14.56 0.28
N VAL A 60 4.26 -14.09 0.77
CA VAL A 60 3.11 -13.76 -0.08
C VAL A 60 3.47 -12.60 -1.02
N PHE A 61 4.05 -11.54 -0.48
CA PHE A 61 4.49 -10.37 -1.23
C PHE A 61 5.46 -10.73 -2.37
N ASP A 62 6.51 -11.50 -2.08
CA ASP A 62 7.52 -11.94 -3.05
C ASP A 62 6.90 -12.75 -4.20
N HIS A 63 5.91 -13.58 -3.89
CA HIS A 63 5.18 -14.33 -4.91
C HIS A 63 4.36 -13.40 -5.81
N LEU A 64 3.68 -12.41 -5.24
CA LEU A 64 2.86 -11.45 -5.98
C LEU A 64 3.69 -10.60 -6.94
N ILE A 65 4.79 -9.99 -6.48
CA ILE A 65 5.64 -9.15 -7.35
C ILE A 65 6.25 -9.95 -8.50
N LYS A 66 6.55 -11.23 -8.27
CA LYS A 66 7.07 -12.13 -9.30
C LYS A 66 6.03 -12.46 -10.36
N VAL A 67 4.79 -12.76 -9.95
CA VAL A 67 3.68 -13.03 -10.88
C VAL A 67 3.28 -11.77 -11.66
N ALA A 68 3.44 -10.60 -11.04
CA ALA A 68 3.23 -9.31 -11.69
C ALA A 68 4.38 -8.90 -12.64
N ASN A 69 5.47 -9.68 -12.71
CA ASN A 69 6.71 -9.33 -13.41
C ASN A 69 7.25 -7.96 -12.98
N ALA A 70 7.25 -7.71 -11.67
CA ALA A 70 7.65 -6.47 -11.04
C ALA A 70 8.77 -6.66 -10.00
N ASP A 71 9.33 -7.87 -9.88
CA ASP A 71 10.39 -8.24 -8.94
C ASP A 71 11.73 -7.53 -9.21
N HIS A 72 11.90 -6.93 -10.39
CA HIS A 72 13.04 -6.08 -10.72
C HIS A 72 13.00 -4.68 -10.09
N LEU A 73 11.87 -4.28 -9.51
CA LEU A 73 11.71 -2.96 -8.88
C LEU A 73 12.23 -2.99 -7.43
N PRO A 74 12.72 -1.85 -6.89
CA PRO A 74 13.26 -1.76 -5.54
C PRO A 74 12.14 -1.70 -4.49
N TRP A 75 11.44 -2.81 -4.28
CA TRP A 75 10.36 -2.88 -3.30
C TRP A 75 10.86 -2.87 -1.86
N GLN A 76 10.07 -2.24 -0.98
CA GLN A 76 10.28 -2.24 0.46
C GLN A 76 8.95 -2.56 1.15
N ILE A 77 8.87 -3.67 1.86
CA ILE A 77 7.68 -4.01 2.66
C ILE A 77 8.05 -3.98 4.14
N HIS A 78 7.24 -3.27 4.94
CA HIS A 78 7.48 -3.11 6.37
C HIS A 78 6.22 -3.40 7.17
N LEU A 79 6.37 -4.24 8.20
CA LEU A 79 5.33 -4.50 9.18
C LEU A 79 5.57 -3.65 10.43
N PHE A 80 4.58 -2.86 10.83
CA PHE A 80 4.57 -2.08 12.05
C PHE A 80 3.72 -2.74 13.15
N GLN A 81 4.21 -2.67 14.38
CA GLN A 81 3.54 -3.18 15.56
C GLN A 81 2.48 -2.17 16.03
N ASN A 82 1.26 -2.32 15.52
CA ASN A 82 0.10 -1.54 15.92
C ASN A 82 -1.17 -2.39 15.75
N PRO A 83 -1.61 -3.13 16.78
CA PRO A 83 -2.80 -3.99 16.70
C PRO A 83 -4.11 -3.19 16.59
N ASP A 84 -4.10 -1.90 16.99
CA ASP A 84 -5.30 -1.04 16.92
C ASP A 84 -5.55 -0.49 15.51
N LEU A 85 -4.57 -0.59 14.61
CA LEU A 85 -4.67 -0.11 13.24
C LEU A 85 -4.75 -1.28 12.25
N VAL A 86 -5.88 -1.35 11.56
CA VAL A 86 -6.16 -2.32 10.50
C VAL A 86 -5.98 -1.61 9.16
N ASP A 87 -4.74 -1.57 8.66
CA ASP A 87 -4.42 -0.93 7.37
C ASP A 87 -3.25 -1.64 6.67
N VAL A 88 -3.21 -1.51 5.35
CA VAL A 88 -2.13 -1.92 4.44
C VAL A 88 -2.05 -0.83 3.39
N ARG A 89 -0.89 -0.23 3.15
CA ARG A 89 -0.82 0.91 2.24
C ARG A 89 0.46 0.93 1.43
N ALA A 90 0.30 1.07 0.12
CA ALA A 90 1.42 1.38 -0.75
C ALA A 90 1.62 2.88 -0.96
N VAL A 91 2.88 3.29 -1.04
CA VAL A 91 3.29 4.68 -1.23
C VAL A 91 4.31 4.81 -2.36
N HIS A 92 4.60 6.05 -2.75
CA HIS A 92 5.65 6.36 -3.70
C HIS A 92 6.99 5.76 -3.24
N GLY A 93 7.83 5.36 -4.20
CA GLY A 93 9.10 4.71 -3.88
C GLY A 93 9.04 3.18 -3.78
N ASN A 94 7.90 2.56 -4.11
CA ASN A 94 7.65 1.11 -3.95
C ASN A 94 7.70 0.62 -2.50
N TYR A 95 7.33 1.49 -1.57
CA TYR A 95 7.16 1.13 -0.16
C TYR A 95 5.73 0.63 0.08
N ILE A 96 5.60 -0.45 0.84
CA ILE A 96 4.33 -0.98 1.34
C ILE A 96 4.43 -1.08 2.86
N PHE A 97 3.52 -0.41 3.53
CA PHE A 97 3.39 -0.41 4.98
C PHE A 97 2.21 -1.27 5.39
N VAL A 98 2.45 -2.16 6.36
CA VAL A 98 1.46 -3.08 6.89
C VAL A 98 1.41 -2.87 8.39
N TRP A 99 0.22 -2.83 8.98
CA TRP A 99 0.06 -2.76 10.43
C TRP A 99 -0.41 -4.09 11.00
N SER A 100 0.10 -4.46 12.18
CA SER A 100 -0.17 -5.77 12.76
C SER A 100 -1.67 -6.04 13.00
N GLY A 101 -2.49 -5.01 13.22
CA GLY A 101 -3.94 -5.15 13.33
C GLY A 101 -4.60 -5.72 12.07
N PHE A 102 -4.05 -5.46 10.88
CA PHE A 102 -4.48 -6.15 9.66
C PHE A 102 -4.21 -7.65 9.72
N LEU A 103 -3.02 -8.05 10.18
CA LEU A 103 -2.67 -9.47 10.31
C LEU A 103 -3.46 -10.18 11.42
N ASP A 104 -4.07 -9.44 12.35
CA ASP A 104 -4.90 -9.99 13.42
C ASP A 104 -6.32 -10.35 12.95
N ILE A 105 -6.77 -9.85 11.79
CA ILE A 105 -8.13 -10.07 11.27
C ILE A 105 -8.21 -10.98 10.04
N VAL A 106 -7.08 -11.25 9.37
CA VAL A 106 -7.01 -12.14 8.21
C VAL A 106 -6.99 -13.59 8.66
N GLU A 107 -7.70 -14.47 7.96
CA GLU A 107 -7.80 -15.88 8.32
C GLU A 107 -6.72 -16.75 7.65
N ASN A 108 -6.21 -16.34 6.50
CA ASN A 108 -5.34 -17.17 5.66
C ASN A 108 -4.43 -16.34 4.72
N GLU A 109 -3.49 -17.01 4.04
CA GLU A 109 -2.56 -16.39 3.09
C GLU A 109 -3.27 -15.75 1.88
N ASP A 110 -4.44 -16.25 1.48
CA ASP A 110 -5.17 -15.75 0.30
C ASP A 110 -5.76 -14.36 0.56
N GLU A 111 -6.18 -14.08 1.79
CA GLU A 111 -6.68 -12.77 2.20
C GLU A 111 -5.58 -11.71 2.29
N ILE A 112 -4.42 -12.10 2.82
CA ILE A 112 -3.20 -11.28 2.75
C ILE A 112 -2.89 -10.99 1.28
N ALA A 113 -2.91 -12.02 0.43
CA ALA A 113 -2.61 -11.88 -0.99
C ALA A 113 -3.59 -10.94 -1.70
N ALA A 114 -4.89 -11.01 -1.40
CA ALA A 114 -5.90 -10.17 -2.02
C ALA A 114 -5.65 -8.68 -1.74
N VAL A 115 -5.44 -8.31 -0.46
CA VAL A 115 -5.23 -6.91 -0.07
C VAL A 115 -3.87 -6.39 -0.55
N VAL A 116 -2.80 -7.16 -0.35
CA VAL A 116 -1.46 -6.76 -0.79
C VAL A 116 -1.37 -6.66 -2.32
N ALA A 117 -2.08 -7.52 -3.07
CA ALA A 117 -2.13 -7.42 -4.52
C ALA A 117 -2.84 -6.14 -5.01
N CYS A 118 -3.90 -5.69 -4.33
CA CYS A 118 -4.53 -4.40 -4.61
C CYS A 118 -3.53 -3.25 -4.43
N GLU A 119 -2.78 -3.25 -3.33
CA GLU A 119 -1.78 -2.23 -3.05
C GLU A 119 -0.62 -2.24 -4.06
N ILE A 120 -0.11 -3.42 -4.44
CA ILE A 120 0.86 -3.55 -5.53
C ILE A 120 0.29 -2.99 -6.84
N ALA A 121 -0.98 -3.25 -7.14
CA ALA A 121 -1.63 -2.72 -8.34
C ALA A 121 -1.71 -1.19 -8.33
N HIS A 122 -1.96 -0.55 -7.17
CA HIS A 122 -1.90 0.90 -7.01
C HIS A 122 -0.50 1.45 -7.35
N VAL A 123 0.56 0.78 -6.89
CA VAL A 123 1.95 1.15 -7.23
C VAL A 123 2.21 1.04 -8.73
N LEU A 124 1.91 -0.12 -9.30
CA LEU A 124 2.17 -0.38 -10.73
C LEU A 124 1.36 0.57 -11.63
N ALA A 125 0.16 0.95 -11.20
CA ALA A 125 -0.67 1.93 -11.88
C ALA A 125 -0.16 3.37 -11.78
N ARG A 126 0.83 3.65 -10.91
CA ARG A 126 1.18 4.99 -10.45
C ARG A 126 -0.03 5.73 -9.87
N HIS A 127 -0.91 4.97 -9.23
CA HIS A 127 -1.99 5.47 -8.37
C HIS A 127 -1.54 5.38 -6.92
N THR A 128 -0.28 5.76 -6.67
CA THR A 128 0.26 5.87 -5.32
C THR A 128 -0.16 7.21 -4.75
N PHE A 129 -0.56 7.20 -3.50
CA PHE A 129 -1.01 8.39 -2.80
C PHE A 129 0.09 8.86 -1.84
N PRO A 130 0.18 10.16 -1.54
CA PRO A 130 0.96 10.61 -0.40
C PRO A 130 0.37 10.01 0.89
N VAL A 131 1.20 9.48 1.79
CA VAL A 131 0.75 9.26 3.17
C VAL A 131 0.96 10.57 3.89
N GLN A 132 -0.10 11.35 3.94
CA GLN A 132 -0.13 12.58 4.70
C GLN A 132 -1.11 12.40 5.86
N PHE A 133 -0.58 12.13 7.06
CA PHE A 133 -1.39 12.11 8.29
C PHE A 133 -1.99 13.49 8.65
N THR A 134 -1.68 14.53 7.86
CA THR A 134 -2.25 15.87 7.99
C THR A 134 -2.96 16.31 6.71
N LEU A 135 -4.09 15.68 6.40
CA LEU A 135 -5.22 16.31 5.72
C LEU A 135 -6.41 15.35 5.82
N TRP A 136 -7.39 15.73 6.63
CA TRP A 136 -8.60 14.93 6.89
C TRP A 136 -9.31 14.50 5.61
N SER A 137 -9.19 15.26 4.51
CA SER A 137 -9.82 14.96 3.23
C SER A 137 -9.31 13.68 2.56
N ASP A 138 -8.01 13.42 2.62
CA ASP A 138 -7.38 12.33 1.86
C ASP A 138 -7.56 11.01 2.61
N ILE A 139 -7.53 11.06 3.94
CA ILE A 139 -7.95 9.97 4.82
C ILE A 139 -9.39 9.53 4.52
N PHE A 140 -10.34 10.46 4.31
CA PHE A 140 -11.74 10.10 4.08
C PHE A 140 -12.01 9.38 2.75
N PHE A 141 -11.23 9.64 1.70
CA PHE A 141 -11.40 8.95 0.43
C PHE A 141 -10.50 7.71 0.30
N ASP A 142 -9.28 7.75 0.83
CA ASP A 142 -8.30 6.69 0.64
C ASP A 142 -8.46 5.55 1.65
N VAL A 143 -8.74 5.85 2.92
CA VAL A 143 -9.04 4.81 3.93
C VAL A 143 -10.34 4.09 3.59
N ALA A 144 -11.28 4.78 2.92
CA ALA A 144 -12.57 4.20 2.57
C ALA A 144 -12.44 3.01 1.62
N GLU A 145 -11.52 3.03 0.64
CA GLU A 145 -11.40 1.94 -0.34
C GLU A 145 -10.78 0.67 0.28
N ILE A 146 -9.69 0.81 1.04
CA ILE A 146 -9.02 -0.33 1.70
C ILE A 146 -9.89 -0.88 2.83
N THR A 147 -10.47 -0.01 3.66
CA THR A 147 -11.42 -0.42 4.72
C THR A 147 -12.63 -1.12 4.13
N THR A 148 -13.14 -0.69 2.96
CA THR A 148 -14.25 -1.39 2.30
C THR A 148 -13.83 -2.78 1.85
N SER A 149 -12.65 -2.93 1.26
CA SER A 149 -12.14 -4.25 0.82
C SER A 149 -11.96 -5.19 2.02
N ILE A 150 -11.37 -4.70 3.10
CA ILE A 150 -11.21 -5.43 4.36
C ILE A 150 -12.57 -5.77 4.98
N ALA A 151 -13.53 -4.84 4.99
CA ALA A 151 -14.86 -5.09 5.53
C ALA A 151 -15.61 -6.16 4.70
N ILE A 152 -15.52 -6.13 3.37
CA ILE A 152 -16.12 -7.16 2.51
C ILE A 152 -15.48 -8.53 2.77
N MET A 153 -14.15 -8.56 2.90
CA MET A 153 -13.40 -9.77 3.27
C MET A 153 -13.90 -10.34 4.60
N GLN A 154 -14.00 -9.52 5.65
CA GLN A 154 -14.52 -9.95 6.95
C GLN A 154 -15.96 -10.44 6.90
N LEU A 155 -16.81 -9.82 6.09
CA LEU A 155 -18.19 -10.28 5.88
C LEU A 155 -18.26 -11.64 5.17
N SER A 156 -17.22 -12.03 4.44
CA SER A 156 -17.15 -13.32 3.73
C SER A 156 -16.77 -14.50 4.62
N HIS A 157 -16.16 -14.26 5.80
CA HIS A 157 -15.80 -15.29 6.78
C HIS A 157 -17.00 -16.09 7.31
N GLY A 158 -18.23 -15.58 7.13
CA GLY A 158 -19.47 -16.21 7.58
C GLY A 158 -20.37 -16.79 6.47
N ALA A 159 -19.90 -16.87 5.23
CA ALA A 159 -20.67 -17.34 4.06
C ALA A 159 -20.46 -18.83 3.74
#